data_AF-A0A8S2S484-F1
#
_entry.id   AF-A0A8S2S484-F1
#
_cell.length_a   1.000
_cell.length_b   1.000
_cell.length_c   1.000
_cell.angle_alpha   90.00
_cell.angle_beta   90.00
_cell.angle_gamma   90.00
#
_symmetry.space_group_name_H-M   'P 1'
#
loop_
_entity.id
_entity.type
_entity.pdbx_description
1 polymer ?
#
loop_
_entity_poly.entity_id
_entity_poly.type
_entity_poly.pdbx_seq_one_letter_code
_entity_poly.pdbx_strand_id
1 'polypeptide(L)'
;MASSSSTNNSTDNHTTAWDKSSLPDQIETFDDYKRLYALSVEDPNQFWKMAAQRLNWYQFPTKIKNTEFDHRTERGVEIKWFEDGLINVCYNCIDRHIEKDPKAAEKTAIIFEPDMPTE
;
A
#
# COMPACT_ATOMS: atom_id res chain seq x y z
N MET A 1 36.47 -38.60 8.92
CA MET A 1 35.06 -38.91 9.21
C MET A 1 34.34 -37.58 9.33
N ALA A 2 33.53 -37.26 8.34
CA ALA A 2 32.79 -36.01 8.28
C ALA A 2 31.62 -36.07 9.26
N SER A 3 31.62 -35.20 10.27
CA SER A 3 30.46 -34.95 11.11
C SER A 3 29.79 -33.70 10.58
N SER A 4 28.76 -33.93 9.77
CA SER A 4 27.89 -32.91 9.18
C SER A 4 27.08 -32.25 10.30
N SER A 5 27.40 -31.01 10.63
CA SER A 5 26.55 -30.15 11.46
C SER A 5 25.41 -29.64 10.57
N SER A 6 24.28 -30.33 10.58
CA SER A 6 23.06 -29.87 9.91
C SER A 6 22.59 -28.58 10.57
N THR A 7 22.77 -27.46 9.88
CA THR A 7 22.13 -26.19 10.20
C THR A 7 20.63 -26.33 9.94
N ASN A 8 19.83 -26.38 11.00
CA ASN A 8 18.37 -26.25 10.90
C ASN A 8 18.03 -24.80 10.51
N ASN A 9 17.94 -24.52 9.21
CA ASN A 9 17.20 -23.35 8.72
C ASN A 9 15.73 -23.75 8.59
N SER A 10 15.01 -23.72 9.70
CA SER A 10 13.55 -23.76 9.72
C SER A 10 13.03 -22.33 9.72
N THR A 11 12.89 -21.72 8.53
CA THR A 11 12.16 -20.46 8.36
C THR A 11 10.74 -20.74 7.89
N ASP A 12 9.98 -21.49 8.70
CA ASP A 12 8.53 -21.57 8.56
C ASP A 12 7.89 -20.54 9.49
N ASN A 13 8.01 -19.26 9.12
CA ASN A 13 7.37 -18.14 9.83
C ASN A 13 5.99 -17.78 9.25
N HIS A 14 5.33 -18.66 8.49
CA HIS A 14 4.03 -18.36 7.86
C HIS A 14 2.81 -18.67 8.76
N THR A 15 2.91 -18.51 10.08
CA THR A 15 1.75 -18.62 10.99
C THR A 15 1.61 -17.42 11.94
N THR A 16 1.96 -16.22 11.48
CA THR A 16 1.48 -15.02 12.16
C THR A 16 0.00 -14.84 11.84
N ALA A 17 -0.85 -14.92 12.87
CA ALA A 17 -2.28 -14.69 12.74
C ALA A 17 -2.53 -13.37 12.00
N TRP A 18 -3.38 -13.41 10.96
CA TRP A 18 -3.66 -12.22 10.15
C TRP A 18 -4.28 -11.10 10.99
N ASP A 19 -3.61 -9.95 11.01
CA ASP A 19 -4.13 -8.71 11.57
C ASP A 19 -5.05 -8.00 10.56
N LYS A 20 -6.34 -7.89 10.90
CA LYS A 20 -7.36 -7.17 10.10
C LYS A 20 -7.30 -5.65 10.26
N SER A 21 -6.34 -5.13 11.03
CA SER A 21 -6.20 -3.70 11.26
C SER A 21 -5.29 -3.00 10.23
N SER A 22 -4.43 -3.75 9.53
CA SER A 22 -3.49 -3.21 8.54
C SER A 22 -3.22 -4.20 7.40
N LEU A 23 -2.84 -3.69 6.22
CA LEU A 23 -2.44 -4.51 5.08
C LEU A 23 -0.96 -4.88 5.16
N PRO A 24 -0.56 -6.12 4.84
CA PRO A 24 0.83 -6.54 4.89
C PRO A 24 1.68 -5.80 3.85
N ASP A 25 2.93 -5.50 4.18
CA ASP A 25 3.85 -4.79 3.29
C ASP A 25 4.10 -5.55 1.97
N GLN A 26 4.11 -6.89 2.05
CA GLN A 26 4.35 -7.79 0.93
C GLN A 26 3.32 -8.93 0.93
N ILE A 27 3.03 -9.46 -0.26
CA ILE A 27 2.23 -10.69 -0.42
C ILE A 27 3.22 -11.83 -0.65
N GLU A 28 3.28 -12.77 0.29
CA GLU A 28 4.29 -13.82 0.28
C GLU A 28 3.79 -15.11 -0.39
N THR A 29 2.49 -15.39 -0.27
CA THR A 29 1.89 -16.64 -0.77
C THR A 29 0.70 -16.38 -1.69
N PHE A 30 0.35 -17.38 -2.49
CA PHE A 30 -0.85 -17.31 -3.33
C PHE A 30 -2.14 -17.29 -2.51
N ASP A 31 -2.14 -17.91 -1.32
CA ASP A 31 -3.30 -17.90 -0.44
C ASP A 31 -3.50 -16.55 0.26
N ASP A 32 -2.41 -15.82 0.58
CA ASP A 32 -2.49 -14.43 1.01
C ASP A 32 -3.10 -13.54 -0.05
N TYR A 33 -2.65 -13.69 -1.30
CA TYR A 33 -3.24 -13.00 -2.44
C TYR A 33 -4.76 -13.24 -2.53
N LYS A 34 -5.18 -14.51 -2.55
CA LYS A 34 -6.62 -14.87 -2.67
C LYS A 34 -7.44 -14.24 -1.56
N ARG A 35 -6.94 -14.30 -0.33
CA ARG A 35 -7.61 -13.77 0.85
C ARG A 35 -7.75 -12.24 0.79
N LEU A 36 -6.68 -11.52 0.47
CA LEU A 36 -6.70 -10.06 0.34
C LEU A 36 -7.57 -9.62 -0.84
N TYR A 37 -7.52 -10.36 -1.95
CA TYR A 37 -8.38 -10.11 -3.10
C TYR A 37 -9.86 -10.27 -2.74
N ALA A 38 -10.24 -11.39 -2.10
CA ALA A 38 -11.60 -11.63 -1.64
C ALA A 38 -12.09 -10.47 -0.75
N LEU A 39 -11.28 -10.04 0.22
CA LEU A 39 -11.60 -8.89 1.07
C LEU A 39 -11.78 -7.59 0.28
N SER A 40 -10.95 -7.32 -0.73
CA SER A 40 -11.05 -6.10 -1.55
C SER A 40 -12.36 -5.99 -2.33
N VAL A 41 -13.00 -7.13 -2.63
CA VAL A 41 -14.24 -7.22 -3.41
C VAL A 41 -15.46 -7.28 -2.49
N GLU A 42 -15.38 -8.11 -1.43
CA GLU A 42 -16.47 -8.34 -0.49
C GLU A 42 -16.70 -7.16 0.47
N ASP A 43 -15.62 -6.56 0.98
CA ASP A 43 -15.66 -5.34 1.79
C ASP A 43 -14.63 -4.30 1.28
N PRO A 44 -14.95 -3.61 0.18
CA PRO A 44 -14.06 -2.62 -0.39
C PRO A 44 -13.81 -1.43 0.55
N ASN A 45 -14.78 -1.07 1.41
CA ASN A 45 -14.59 0.04 2.33
C ASN A 45 -13.55 -0.30 3.40
N GLN A 46 -13.62 -1.49 4.00
CA GLN A 46 -12.61 -1.92 4.97
C GLN A 46 -11.24 -2.08 4.31
N PHE A 47 -11.17 -2.76 3.17
CA PHE A 47 -9.91 -2.99 2.47
C PHE A 47 -9.20 -1.68 2.10
N TRP A 48 -9.90 -0.78 1.41
CA TRP A 48 -9.32 0.47 0.94
C TRP A 48 -9.07 1.47 2.07
N LYS A 49 -9.78 1.37 3.20
CA LYS A 49 -9.44 2.10 4.42
C LYS A 49 -8.08 1.71 4.97
N MET A 50 -7.79 0.40 5.07
CA MET A 50 -6.47 -0.08 5.49
C MET A 50 -5.39 0.32 4.49
N ALA A 51 -5.67 0.25 3.18
CA ALA A 51 -4.73 0.71 2.16
C ALA A 51 -4.42 2.22 2.29
N ALA A 52 -5.43 3.04 2.58
CA ALA A 52 -5.28 4.48 2.72
C ALA A 52 -4.36 4.88 3.90
N GLN A 53 -4.20 4.03 4.92
CA GLN A 53 -3.27 4.27 6.03
C GLN A 53 -1.79 4.30 5.62
N ARG A 54 -1.45 3.84 4.41
CA ARG A 54 -0.09 3.92 3.85
C ARG A 54 0.32 5.34 3.43
N LEU A 55 -0.63 6.25 3.34
CA LEU A 55 -0.42 7.63 2.98
C LEU A 55 -0.56 8.53 4.20
N ASN A 56 0.17 9.64 4.18
CA ASN A 56 0.01 10.71 5.15
C ASN A 56 -1.12 11.63 4.70
N TRP A 57 -2.15 11.73 5.53
CA TRP A 57 -3.29 12.61 5.34
C TRP A 57 -3.21 13.76 6.33
N TYR A 58 -3.57 14.97 5.90
CA TYR A 58 -3.86 16.06 6.82
C TYR A 58 -5.21 15.86 7.50
N GLN A 59 -6.18 15.32 6.74
CA GLN A 59 -7.46 14.86 7.25
C GLN A 59 -7.73 13.48 6.67
N PHE A 60 -7.77 12.46 7.54
CA PHE A 60 -8.04 11.09 7.11
C PHE A 60 -9.51 10.96 6.68
N PRO A 61 -9.79 10.36 5.51
CA PRO A 61 -11.14 10.28 4.97
C PRO A 61 -12.05 9.38 5.83
N THR A 62 -13.29 9.81 6.04
CA THR A 62 -14.32 8.97 6.67
C THR A 62 -15.15 8.22 5.63
N LYS A 63 -15.25 8.76 4.40
CA LYS A 63 -15.96 8.14 3.28
C LYS A 63 -14.98 7.55 2.28
N ILE A 64 -14.79 6.24 2.38
CA ILE A 64 -13.78 5.52 1.60
C ILE A 64 -14.21 5.36 0.14
N LYS A 65 -15.38 4.76 -0.11
CA LYS A 65 -15.92 4.52 -1.45
C LYS A 65 -17.35 5.06 -1.56
N ASN A 66 -17.59 5.95 -2.52
CA ASN A 66 -18.91 6.44 -2.88
C ASN A 66 -19.02 6.46 -4.41
N THR A 67 -19.36 5.30 -5.00
CA THR A 67 -19.36 5.12 -6.46
C THR A 67 -20.71 4.64 -6.95
N GLU A 68 -21.19 5.24 -8.03
CA GLU A 68 -22.36 4.87 -8.81
C GLU A 68 -21.93 4.75 -10.28
N PHE A 69 -22.29 3.63 -10.90
CA PHE A 69 -21.95 3.33 -12.29
C PHE A 69 -23.19 3.29 -13.19
N ASP A 70 -24.39 3.20 -12.62
CA ASP A 70 -25.62 3.22 -13.41
C ASP A 70 -26.02 4.66 -13.72
N HIS A 71 -25.84 5.01 -14.99
CA HIS A 71 -26.23 6.29 -15.58
C HIS A 71 -27.74 6.58 -15.52
N ARG A 72 -28.58 5.60 -15.18
CA ARG A 72 -30.04 5.75 -15.07
C ARG A 72 -30.50 6.16 -13.67
N THR A 73 -29.61 6.14 -12.67
CA THR A 73 -29.93 6.63 -11.33
C THR A 73 -30.04 8.15 -11.33
N GLU A 74 -30.76 8.72 -10.35
CA GLU A 74 -30.86 10.18 -10.20
C GLU A 74 -29.50 10.86 -9.97
N ARG A 75 -28.51 10.11 -9.46
CA ARG A 75 -27.13 10.56 -9.27
C ARG A 75 -26.31 10.51 -10.57
N GLY A 76 -26.69 9.68 -11.54
CA GLY A 76 -25.89 9.37 -12.71
C GLY A 76 -24.58 8.66 -12.35
N VAL A 77 -23.63 8.62 -13.30
CA VAL A 77 -22.31 8.04 -13.07
C VAL A 77 -21.48 8.99 -12.19
N GLU A 78 -21.16 8.57 -10.97
CA GLU A 78 -20.32 9.31 -10.04
C GLU A 78 -19.30 8.38 -9.41
N ILE A 79 -18.00 8.71 -9.48
CA ILE A 79 -16.95 7.88 -8.88
C ILE A 79 -16.15 8.75 -7.92
N LYS A 80 -16.44 8.64 -6.62
CA LYS A 80 -15.78 9.39 -5.56
C LYS A 80 -15.10 8.43 -4.59
N TRP A 81 -13.83 8.65 -4.34
CA TRP A 81 -13.00 7.88 -3.41
C TRP A 81 -12.36 8.84 -2.42
N PHE A 82 -12.43 8.51 -1.13
CA PHE A 82 -11.84 9.32 -0.06
C PHE A 82 -12.32 10.79 -0.11
N GLU A 83 -13.60 11.01 -0.44
CA GLU A 83 -14.13 12.29 -0.92
C GLU A 83 -14.04 13.44 0.10
N ASP A 84 -13.87 13.10 1.38
CA ASP A 84 -13.73 14.01 2.50
C ASP A 84 -12.29 14.02 3.09
N GLY A 85 -11.34 13.39 2.41
CA GLY A 85 -9.93 13.35 2.79
C GLY A 85 -9.15 14.55 2.26
N LEU A 86 -8.19 15.03 3.05
CA LEU A 86 -7.25 16.08 2.65
C LEU A 86 -5.82 15.53 2.63
N ILE A 87 -5.18 15.59 1.46
CA ILE A 87 -3.85 15.06 1.21
C ILE A 87 -3.06 15.96 0.26
N ASN A 88 -1.74 15.95 0.38
CA ASN A 88 -0.84 16.55 -0.59
C ASN A 88 0.09 15.48 -1.17
N VAL A 89 0.15 15.41 -2.50
CA VAL A 89 0.98 14.45 -3.23
C VAL A 89 2.46 14.72 -3.03
N CYS A 90 2.90 15.98 -3.13
CA CYS A 90 4.30 16.36 -2.92
C CYS A 90 4.77 15.93 -1.53
N TYR A 91 3.97 16.22 -0.49
CA TYR A 91 4.30 15.82 0.89
C TYR A 91 4.51 14.30 1.02
N ASN A 92 3.67 13.50 0.35
CA ASN A 92 3.80 12.05 0.37
C ASN A 92 4.92 11.49 -0.50
N CYS A 93 5.35 12.21 -1.54
CA CYS A 93 6.40 11.74 -2.45
C CYS A 93 7.79 12.30 -2.12
N ILE A 94 7.87 13.37 -1.32
CA ILE A 94 9.11 14.09 -1.03
C ILE A 94 9.26 14.27 0.49
N ASP A 95 8.48 15.18 1.08
CA ASP A 95 8.70 15.73 2.42
C ASP A 95 8.73 14.64 3.51
N ARG A 96 7.73 13.75 3.54
CA ARG A 96 7.62 12.70 4.57
C ARG A 96 8.83 11.76 4.62
N HIS A 97 9.54 11.59 3.50
CA HIS A 97 10.68 10.69 3.43
C HIS A 97 11.88 11.29 4.18
N ILE A 98 12.11 12.59 4.01
CA ILE A 98 13.17 13.36 4.69
C ILE A 98 12.84 13.52 6.17
N GLU A 99 11.58 13.79 6.51
CA GLU A 99 11.14 13.91 7.90
C GLU A 99 11.28 12.60 8.68
N LYS A 100 10.95 11.46 8.04
CA LYS A 100 11.05 10.13 8.66
C LYS A 100 12.50 9.70 8.88
N ASP A 101 13.38 10.00 7.94
CA ASP A 101 14.82 9.72 8.03
C ASP A 101 15.60 10.88 7.38
N PRO A 102 16.31 11.70 8.17
CA PRO A 102 17.10 12.81 7.63
C PRO A 102 18.13 12.38 6.58
N LYS A 103 18.60 11.13 6.60
CA LYS A 103 19.52 10.60 5.57
C LYS A 103 18.86 10.44 4.21
N ALA A 104 17.53 10.39 4.15
CA ALA A 104 16.79 10.33 2.89
C ALA A 104 16.96 11.63 2.06
N ALA A 105 17.36 12.75 2.67
CA ALA A 105 17.72 13.97 1.92
C ALA A 105 18.89 13.74 0.96
N GLU A 106 19.81 12.83 1.31
CA GLU A 106 20.97 12.46 0.50
C GLU A 106 20.71 11.23 -0.39
N LYS A 107 19.53 10.60 -0.26
CA LYS A 107 19.17 9.44 -1.05
C LYS A 107 18.69 9.89 -2.43
N THR A 108 19.31 9.37 -3.49
CA THR A 108 18.88 9.60 -4.87
C THR A 108 17.39 9.24 -5.04
N ALA A 109 16.56 10.23 -5.33
CA ALA A 109 15.12 10.05 -5.59
C ALA A 109 14.84 9.71 -7.06
N ILE A 110 15.59 10.32 -7.98
CA ILE A 110 15.45 10.12 -9.42
C ILE A 110 16.83 9.79 -9.97
N ILE A 111 16.93 8.65 -10.66
CA ILE A 111 18.05 8.35 -11.55
C ILE A 111 17.60 8.81 -12.94
N PHE A 112 18.20 9.88 -13.43
CA PHE A 112 17.93 10.37 -14.78
C PHE A 112 18.97 9.78 -15.73
N GLU A 113 18.50 8.98 -16.69
CA GLU A 113 19.30 8.49 -17.81
C GLU A 113 19.04 9.43 -19.00
N PRO A 114 20.06 10.15 -19.51
CA PRO A 114 19.91 11.02 -20.67
C PRO A 114 19.70 10.21 -21.95
N ASP A 115 19.20 10.88 -22.99
CA ASP A 115 18.91 10.25 -24.29
C ASP A 115 20.17 9.62 -24.92
N MET A 116 21.30 10.30 -24.78
CA MET A 116 22.60 9.81 -25.19
C MET A 116 23.36 9.34 -23.94
N PRO A 117 23.66 8.03 -23.78
CA PRO A 117 24.34 7.51 -22.59
C PRO A 117 25.74 8.06 -22.32
N THR A 118 26.30 8.81 -23.28
CA THR A 118 27.63 9.43 -23.20
C THR A 118 27.60 10.91 -22.84
N GLU A 119 26.42 11.53 -22.76
CA GLU A 119 26.24 12.90 -22.26
C GLU A 119 25.87 12.92 -20.78
#